data_AF-A0A510HN83-F1
#
_entry.id   AF-A0A510HN83-F1
#
_cell.length_a   1.000
_cell.length_b   1.000
_cell.length_c   1.000
_cell.angle_alpha   90.00
_cell.angle_beta   90.00
_cell.angle_gamma   90.00
#
_symmetry.space_group_name_H-M   'P 1'
#
loop_
_entity.id
_entity.type
_entity.pdbx_description
1 polymer ?
#
loop_
_entity_poly.entity_id
_entity_poly.type
_entity_poly.pdbx_seq_one_letter_code
_entity_poly.pdbx_strand_id
1 'polypeptide(L)'
;MSHVVIVGGPEPEDELLAIVLDDGEAIPVFSSEEEAREFLESTGDLGREWRPLEVSSAALAALLEHQGEEVRYVVLSPPPENWEGGMEVRVVEREMLVNLLHQQAETTSRRSTGEHRGGLLRRVLRRIFGERS
;
A
#
# COMPACT_ATOMS: atom_id res chain seq x y z
N MET A 1 -3.70 6.95 0.92
CA MET A 1 -4.40 5.66 0.95
C MET A 1 -3.52 4.72 1.73
N SER A 2 -4.10 4.05 2.72
CA SER A 2 -3.48 2.91 3.38
C SER A 2 -3.89 1.62 2.64
N HIS A 3 -3.05 0.60 2.77
CA HIS A 3 -3.32 -0.77 2.35
C HIS A 3 -3.10 -1.67 3.54
N VAL A 4 -3.72 -2.84 3.55
CA VAL A 4 -3.53 -3.82 4.62
C VAL A 4 -2.97 -5.11 4.03
N VAL A 5 -1.93 -5.63 4.66
CA VAL A 5 -1.36 -6.96 4.38
C VAL A 5 -1.45 -7.83 5.63
N ILE A 6 -1.23 -9.13 5.50
CA ILE A 6 -1.14 -10.03 6.65
C ILE A 6 0.33 -10.37 6.86
N VAL A 7 0.81 -10.21 8.10
CA VAL A 7 2.19 -10.46 8.49
C VAL A 7 2.26 -11.43 9.66
N GLY A 8 3.32 -12.23 9.73
CA GLY A 8 3.54 -13.21 10.80
C GLY A 8 4.41 -14.36 10.30
N GLY A 9 4.24 -15.52 10.90
CA GLY A 9 5.01 -16.73 10.57
C GLY A 9 5.70 -17.33 11.80
N PRO A 10 6.26 -18.54 11.66
CA PRO A 10 6.94 -19.24 12.74
C PRO A 10 8.34 -18.68 13.05
N GLU A 11 8.88 -17.87 12.15
CA GLU A 11 10.20 -17.25 12.27
C GLU A 11 10.15 -15.98 13.13
N PRO A 12 11.29 -15.56 13.73
CA PRO A 12 11.33 -14.38 14.60
C PRO A 12 11.11 -13.04 13.87
N GLU A 13 11.24 -13.03 12.55
CA GLU A 13 10.98 -11.88 11.69
C GLU A 13 9.63 -12.10 10.99
N ASP A 14 8.77 -11.09 11.00
CA ASP A 14 7.47 -11.20 10.34
C ASP A 14 7.64 -11.34 8.81
N GLU A 15 7.06 -12.39 8.24
CA GLU A 15 6.94 -12.61 6.80
C GLU A 15 5.58 -12.11 6.29
N LEU A 16 5.47 -11.85 4.98
CA LEU A 16 4.18 -11.62 4.35
C LEU A 16 3.48 -12.96 4.15
N LEU A 17 2.18 -13.00 4.45
CA LEU A 17 1.37 -14.16 4.11
C LEU A 17 1.33 -14.32 2.58
N ALA A 18 1.78 -15.47 2.08
CA ALA A 18 1.67 -15.86 0.69
C ALA A 18 0.60 -16.95 0.52
N ILE A 19 -0.25 -16.81 -0.49
CA ILE A 19 -1.22 -17.83 -0.90
C ILE A 19 -0.80 -18.46 -2.22
N VAL A 20 -1.03 -19.77 -2.35
CA VAL A 20 -0.64 -20.53 -3.54
C VAL A 20 -1.74 -20.41 -4.59
N LEU A 21 -1.34 -20.03 -5.81
CA LEU A 21 -2.16 -20.09 -7.03
C LEU A 21 -1.58 -21.15 -7.98
N ASP A 22 -2.31 -21.48 -9.05
CA ASP A 22 -1.88 -22.50 -10.03
C ASP A 22 -0.53 -22.16 -10.71
N ASP A 23 -0.25 -20.86 -10.93
CA ASP A 23 0.91 -20.37 -11.71
C ASP A 23 1.96 -19.60 -10.86
N GLY A 24 1.88 -19.70 -9.54
CA GLY A 24 2.81 -19.05 -8.60
C GLY A 24 2.15 -18.67 -7.28
N GLU A 25 2.83 -17.84 -6.49
CA GLU A 25 2.30 -17.35 -5.21
C GLU A 25 1.79 -15.92 -5.33
N ALA A 26 0.87 -15.56 -4.43
CA ALA A 26 0.30 -14.24 -4.36
C ALA A 26 0.29 -13.68 -2.94
N ILE A 27 0.50 -12.37 -2.82
CA ILE A 27 0.27 -11.66 -1.55
C ILE A 27 -1.16 -11.11 -1.54
N PRO A 28 -1.99 -11.44 -0.53
CA PRO A 28 -3.30 -10.83 -0.38
C PRO A 28 -3.15 -9.40 0.17
N VAL A 29 -3.78 -8.43 -0.51
CA VAL A 29 -3.78 -7.01 -0.14
C VAL A 29 -5.20 -6.53 0.01
N PHE A 30 -5.53 -5.96 1.16
CA PHE A 30 -6.88 -5.57 1.55
C PHE A 30 -7.01 -4.05 1.65
N SER A 31 -8.26 -3.59 1.57
CA SER A 31 -8.60 -2.18 1.73
C SER A 31 -8.82 -1.79 3.20
N SER A 32 -8.99 -2.77 4.09
CA SER A 32 -9.23 -2.56 5.51
C SER A 32 -8.69 -3.70 6.39
N GLU A 33 -8.48 -3.42 7.66
CA GLU A 33 -8.12 -4.43 8.66
C GLU A 33 -9.24 -5.42 8.96
N GLU A 34 -10.50 -5.01 8.77
CA GLU A 34 -11.67 -5.87 8.96
C GLU A 34 -11.67 -6.99 7.91
N GLU A 35 -11.57 -6.66 6.63
CA GLU A 35 -11.47 -7.64 5.54
C GLU A 35 -10.28 -8.60 5.73
N ALA A 36 -9.11 -8.06 6.10
CA ALA A 36 -7.92 -8.88 6.33
C ALA A 36 -8.10 -9.85 7.51
N ARG A 37 -8.81 -9.44 8.56
CA ARG A 37 -9.09 -10.28 9.73
C ARG A 37 -10.13 -11.35 9.41
N GLU A 38 -11.21 -11.00 8.71
CA GLU A 38 -12.21 -11.97 8.27
C GLU A 38 -11.59 -13.03 7.35
N PHE A 39 -10.72 -12.62 6.43
CA PHE A 39 -9.95 -13.53 5.60
C PHE A 39 -9.10 -14.47 6.46
N LEU A 40 -8.29 -13.92 7.37
CA LEU A 40 -7.40 -14.70 8.24
C LEU A 40 -8.17 -15.69 9.12
N GLU A 41 -9.31 -15.28 9.68
CA GLU A 41 -10.17 -16.15 10.50
C GLU A 41 -10.85 -17.25 9.69
N SER A 42 -11.05 -17.04 8.39
CA SER A 42 -11.57 -18.06 7.48
C SER A 42 -10.52 -19.06 7.02
N THR A 43 -9.24 -18.64 6.98
CA THR A 43 -8.11 -19.46 6.56
C THR A 43 -7.59 -20.31 7.71
N GLY A 44 -8.30 -21.41 7.97
CA GLY A 44 -7.84 -22.56 8.76
C GLY A 44 -7.02 -22.23 10.03
N ASP A 45 -6.05 -23.07 10.36
CA ASP A 45 -5.13 -22.86 11.49
C ASP A 45 -3.75 -22.49 10.92
N LEU A 46 -3.60 -21.26 10.43
CA LEU A 46 -2.30 -20.70 10.06
C LEU A 46 -1.40 -20.42 11.27
N GLY A 47 -1.91 -20.63 12.49
CA GLY A 47 -1.24 -20.27 13.74
C GLY A 47 -1.63 -18.87 14.23
N ARG A 48 -1.40 -18.61 15.53
CA ARG A 48 -1.81 -17.36 16.22
C ARG A 48 -0.89 -16.16 15.96
N GLU A 49 0.10 -16.34 15.10
CA GLU A 49 1.21 -15.40 14.89
C GLU A 49 0.94 -14.44 13.73
N TRP A 50 -0.05 -14.76 12.89
CA TRP A 50 -0.49 -13.93 11.79
C TRP A 50 -1.42 -12.81 12.25
N ARG A 51 -1.24 -11.63 11.67
CA ARG A 51 -2.07 -10.45 11.97
C ARG A 51 -2.12 -9.48 10.80
N PRO A 52 -3.22 -8.72 10.66
CA PRO A 52 -3.27 -7.58 9.75
C PRO A 52 -2.24 -6.50 10.13
N LEU A 53 -1.64 -5.89 9.11
CA LEU A 53 -0.75 -4.74 9.24
C LEU A 53 -1.15 -3.68 8.21
N GLU A 54 -1.54 -2.50 8.69
CA GLU A 54 -1.75 -1.34 7.83
C GLU A 54 -0.41 -0.72 7.41
N VAL A 55 -0.28 -0.47 6.10
CA VAL A 55 0.93 0.07 5.48
C VAL A 55 0.60 1.20 4.51
N SER A 56 1.56 2.12 4.32
CA SER A 56 1.46 3.14 3.27
C SER A 56 1.73 2.54 1.88
N SER A 57 1.33 3.23 0.80
CA SER A 57 1.68 2.80 -0.57
C SER A 57 3.19 2.60 -0.78
N ALA A 58 4.03 3.45 -0.19
CA ALA A 58 5.48 3.34 -0.32
C ALA A 58 6.03 2.13 0.45
N ALA A 59 5.48 1.85 1.64
CA ALA A 59 5.85 0.68 2.42
C ALA A 59 5.38 -0.61 1.74
N LEU A 60 4.17 -0.62 1.15
CA LEU A 60 3.68 -1.77 0.38
C LEU A 60 4.57 -2.05 -0.83
N ALA A 61 4.98 -1.02 -1.58
CA ALA A 61 5.89 -1.20 -2.71
C ALA A 61 7.21 -1.84 -2.27
N ALA A 62 7.82 -1.32 -1.20
CA ALA A 62 9.06 -1.88 -0.64
C ALA A 62 8.87 -3.33 -0.20
N LEU A 63 7.79 -3.66 0.52
CA LEU A 63 7.51 -5.03 0.97
C LEU A 63 7.38 -6.00 -0.21
N LEU A 64 6.68 -5.62 -1.28
CA LEU A 64 6.50 -6.44 -2.47
C LEU A 64 7.79 -6.61 -3.28
N GLU A 65 8.66 -5.61 -3.33
CA GLU A 65 9.97 -5.69 -4.02
C GLU A 65 10.94 -6.69 -3.37
N HIS A 66 10.81 -6.92 -2.06
CA HIS A 66 11.68 -7.85 -1.32
C HIS A 66 11.22 -9.31 -1.41
N GLN A 67 10.09 -9.59 -2.08
CA GLN A 67 9.58 -10.96 -2.21
C GLN A 67 10.39 -11.77 -3.23
N GLY A 68 10.51 -13.08 -2.98
CA GLY A 68 11.17 -14.03 -3.87
C GLY A 68 10.53 -14.12 -5.26
N GLU A 69 11.17 -14.86 -6.18
CA GLU A 69 10.68 -15.04 -7.55
C GLU A 69 9.41 -15.91 -7.62
N GLU A 70 9.13 -16.69 -6.58
CA GLU A 70 7.88 -17.48 -6.46
C GLU A 70 6.64 -16.60 -6.31
N VAL A 71 6.78 -15.44 -5.65
CA VAL A 71 5.70 -14.48 -5.43
C VAL A 71 5.54 -13.59 -6.66
N ARG A 72 4.66 -14.02 -7.56
CA ARG A 72 4.41 -13.36 -8.86
C ARG A 72 3.23 -12.42 -8.82
N TYR A 73 2.29 -12.65 -7.91
CA TYR A 73 0.99 -12.01 -7.95
C TYR A 73 0.65 -11.26 -6.68
N VAL A 74 -0.36 -10.41 -6.80
CA VAL A 74 -1.08 -9.80 -5.70
C VAL A 74 -2.56 -10.05 -5.91
N VAL A 75 -3.25 -10.46 -4.85
CA VAL A 75 -4.71 -10.61 -4.88
C VAL A 75 -5.35 -9.48 -4.10
N LEU A 76 -6.24 -8.72 -4.76
CA LEU A 76 -6.86 -7.54 -4.17
C LEU A 76 -8.20 -7.87 -3.50
N SER A 77 -8.24 -7.68 -2.17
CA SER A 77 -9.35 -8.00 -1.26
C SER A 77 -9.97 -9.37 -1.59
N PRO A 78 -9.21 -10.47 -1.44
CA PRO A 78 -9.78 -11.80 -1.61
C PRO A 78 -10.94 -12.01 -0.63
N PRO A 79 -12.01 -12.71 -1.05
CA PRO A 79 -13.09 -13.06 -0.13
C PRO A 79 -12.58 -14.09 0.91
N PRO A 80 -13.27 -14.21 2.06
CA PRO A 80 -13.07 -15.31 2.98
C PRO A 80 -13.15 -16.69 2.29
N GLU A 81 -12.33 -17.65 2.70
CA GLU A 81 -12.25 -18.98 2.06
C GLU A 81 -13.52 -19.82 2.20
N ASN A 82 -14.33 -19.57 3.23
CA ASN A 82 -15.60 -20.26 3.48
C ASN A 82 -16.76 -19.73 2.60
N TRP A 83 -16.49 -18.85 1.63
CA TRP A 83 -17.52 -18.27 0.77
C TRP A 83 -18.07 -19.28 -0.25
N GLU A 84 -19.38 -19.55 -0.18
CA GLU A 84 -20.06 -20.46 -1.11
C GLU A 84 -20.23 -19.81 -2.49
N GLY A 85 -19.57 -20.35 -3.52
CA GLY A 85 -19.73 -19.89 -4.91
C GLY A 85 -18.48 -19.99 -5.81
N GLY A 86 -17.33 -20.35 -5.26
CA GLY A 86 -16.05 -20.28 -5.96
C GLY A 86 -15.45 -18.86 -5.89
N MET A 87 -14.13 -18.77 -6.01
CA MET A 87 -13.36 -17.57 -5.70
C MET A 87 -13.11 -16.74 -6.97
N GLU A 88 -13.93 -15.70 -7.22
CA GLU A 88 -13.58 -14.66 -8.20
C GLU A 88 -12.69 -13.62 -7.52
N VAL A 89 -11.39 -13.70 -7.79
CA VAL A 89 -10.39 -12.80 -7.22
C VAL A 89 -9.79 -11.89 -8.28
N ARG A 90 -9.50 -10.65 -7.88
CA ARG A 90 -8.76 -9.72 -8.73
C ARG A 90 -7.28 -9.94 -8.51
N VAL A 91 -6.68 -10.67 -9.45
CA VAL A 91 -5.25 -10.95 -9.49
C VAL A 91 -4.53 -9.88 -10.31
N VAL A 92 -3.43 -9.35 -9.79
CA VAL A 92 -2.57 -8.36 -10.44
C VAL A 92 -1.13 -8.85 -10.38
N GLU A 93 -0.38 -8.69 -11.48
CA GLU A 93 1.07 -8.92 -11.49
C GLU A 93 1.76 -8.04 -10.44
N ARG A 94 2.59 -8.64 -9.58
CA ARG A 94 3.29 -7.95 -8.50
C ARG A 94 4.08 -6.74 -9.02
N GLU A 95 4.85 -6.95 -10.09
CA GLU A 95 5.67 -5.89 -10.69
C GLU A 95 4.82 -4.73 -11.23
N MET A 96 3.64 -5.03 -11.79
CA MET A 96 2.72 -4.00 -12.26
C MET A 96 2.22 -3.14 -11.09
N LEU A 97 1.82 -3.77 -9.97
CA LEU A 97 1.35 -3.05 -8.80
C LEU A 97 2.46 -2.18 -8.17
N VAL A 98 3.67 -2.72 -8.01
CA VAL A 98 4.84 -1.96 -7.53
C VAL A 98 5.06 -0.69 -8.35
N ASN A 99 5.07 -0.83 -9.68
CA ASN A 99 5.23 0.31 -10.59
C ASN A 99 4.11 1.36 -10.45
N LEU A 100 2.87 0.93 -10.20
CA LEU A 100 1.75 1.84 -9.97
C LEU A 100 1.87 2.57 -8.62
N LEU A 101 2.28 1.87 -7.56
CA LEU A 101 2.45 2.44 -6.22
C LEU A 101 3.53 3.52 -6.20
N HIS A 102 4.65 3.31 -6.89
CA HIS A 102 5.70 4.32 -7.05
C HIS A 102 5.17 5.60 -7.74
N GLN A 103 4.46 5.45 -8.86
CA GLN A 103 3.87 6.59 -9.57
C GLN A 103 2.86 7.38 -8.70
N GLN A 104 2.09 6.67 -7.86
CA GLN A 104 1.18 7.31 -6.92
C GLN A 104 1.92 8.10 -5.84
N ALA A 105 3.01 7.54 -5.29
CA ALA A 105 3.83 8.20 -4.28
C ALA A 105 4.47 9.48 -4.84
N GLU A 106 5.03 9.42 -6.05
CA GLU A 106 5.58 10.59 -6.74
C GLU A 106 4.53 11.68 -7.00
N THR A 107 3.35 11.29 -7.47
CA THR A 107 2.26 12.23 -7.79
C THR A 107 1.74 12.94 -6.54
N THR A 108 1.67 12.23 -5.41
CA THR A 108 1.25 12.80 -4.12
C THR A 108 2.28 13.80 -3.60
N SER A 109 3.57 13.48 -3.74
CA SER A 109 4.69 14.37 -3.38
C SER A 109 4.73 15.66 -4.23
N ARG A 110 4.43 15.56 -5.53
CA ARG A 110 4.33 16.73 -6.42
C ARG A 110 3.16 17.65 -6.08
N ARG A 111 2.01 17.09 -5.67
CA ARG A 111 0.85 17.88 -5.24
C ARG A 111 1.08 18.61 -3.92
N SER A 112 1.66 17.94 -2.91
CA SER A 112 1.98 18.59 -1.63
C SER A 112 2.99 19.74 -1.77
N THR A 113 3.91 19.63 -2.73
CA THR A 113 4.88 20.70 -3.05
C THR A 113 4.27 21.84 -3.88
N GLY A 114 3.19 21.58 -4.63
CA GLY A 114 2.51 22.56 -5.49
C GLY A 114 1.58 23.54 -4.77
N GLU A 115 1.08 23.20 -3.58
CA GLU A 115 0.09 24.03 -2.84
C GLU A 115 0.72 25.08 -1.90
N HIS A 116 2.05 25.17 -1.80
CA HIS A 116 2.75 26.15 -0.94
C HIS A 116 3.49 27.29 -1.68
N ARG A 117 3.15 27.57 -2.96
CA ARG A 117 3.75 28.68 -3.74
C ARG A 117 2.75 29.70 -4.28
N GLY A 118 1.67 29.96 -3.55
CA GLY A 118 0.65 30.96 -3.93
C GLY A 118 0.55 32.21 -3.04
N GLY A 119 1.37 32.34 -1.99
CA GLY A 119 1.11 33.31 -0.91
C GLY A 119 2.24 34.29 -0.62
N LEU A 120 2.98 34.82 -1.60
CA LEU A 120 4.06 35.77 -1.29
C LEU A 120 4.48 36.68 -2.45
N LEU A 121 3.54 37.25 -3.22
CA LEU A 121 3.85 38.38 -4.11
C LEU A 121 2.69 39.38 -4.21
N ARG A 122 2.71 40.43 -3.38
CA ARG A 122 2.17 41.73 -3.78
C ARG A 122 3.16 42.86 -3.51
N ARG A 123 3.84 43.20 -4.62
CA ARG A 123 4.24 44.54 -5.11
C ARG A 123 5.13 45.42 -4.24
N VAL A 124 6.38 45.53 -4.70
CA VAL A 124 7.26 46.69 -4.51
C VAL A 124 6.93 47.79 -5.53
N LEU A 125 7.21 49.05 -5.14
CA LEU A 125 7.52 50.29 -5.90
C LEU A 125 6.56 51.44 -5.50
N ARG A 126 6.98 52.66 -5.15
CA ARG A 126 8.22 53.42 -5.43
C ARG A 126 8.34 54.65 -4.49
N ARG A 127 9.57 54.89 -3.99
CA ARG A 127 10.18 56.10 -3.39
C ARG A 127 9.80 57.43 -4.06
N ILE A 128 9.60 58.55 -3.31
CA ILE A 128 10.15 59.92 -3.55
C ILE A 128 10.14 60.79 -2.25
N PHE A 129 11.34 61.20 -1.82
CA PHE A 129 11.82 62.42 -1.10
C PHE A 129 11.04 63.18 0.01
N GLY A 130 11.80 63.61 1.02
CA GLY A 130 11.54 64.86 1.75
C GLY A 130 12.20 65.00 3.13
N GLU A 131 13.47 65.39 3.20
CA GLU A 131 14.10 65.96 4.40
C GLU A 131 13.40 67.27 4.82
N ARG A 132 13.18 67.48 6.12
CA ARG A 132 13.87 68.51 6.94
C ARG A 132 13.16 68.76 8.27
N SER A 133 14.00 68.77 9.31
CA SER A 133 13.98 69.59 10.55
C SER A 133 12.70 69.73 11.35
#